data_AF-A0A941N9M1-F1
#
_entry.id   AF-A0A941N9M1-F1
#
_cell.length_a   1.000
_cell.length_b   1.000
_cell.length_c   1.000
_cell.angle_alpha   90.00
_cell.angle_beta   90.00
_cell.angle_gamma   90.00
#
_symmetry.space_group_name_H-M   'P 1'
#
loop_
_entity.id
_entity.type
_entity.pdbx_description
1 polymer ?
#
loop_
_entity_poly.entity_id
_entity_poly.type
_entity_poly.pdbx_seq_one_letter_code
_entity_poly.pdbx_strand_id
1 'polypeptide(L)' 'MSIQSFHGWPTKMPVGHIAYVNGRYLPLARAGVHIEDRALQFADGIYEVVGVLDGLVLDEEHHLD' A
#
# COMPACT_ATOMS: atom_id res chain seq x y z
N MET A 1 16.35 4.31 23.20
CA MET A 1 15.49 3.65 22.20
C MET A 1 16.13 3.89 20.85
N SER A 2 16.85 2.90 20.32
CA SER A 2 17.69 3.05 19.12
C SER A 2 16.81 2.99 17.88
N ILE A 3 16.71 4.10 17.15
CA ILE A 3 16.07 4.15 15.82
C ILE A 3 16.93 3.29 14.89
N GLN A 4 16.49 2.07 14.61
CA GLN A 4 17.09 1.27 13.55
C GLN A 4 16.71 1.94 12.23
N SER A 5 17.69 2.58 11.61
CA SER A 5 17.56 3.18 10.29
C SER A 5 17.31 2.04 9.28
N PHE A 6 16.14 2.05 8.64
CA PHE A 6 15.81 1.13 7.55
C PHE A 6 16.70 1.43 6.33
N HIS A 7 17.89 0.83 6.30
CA HIS A 7 18.86 0.97 5.22
C HIS A 7 18.45 0.06 4.05
N GLY A 8 17.80 0.62 3.02
CA GLY A 8 17.46 -0.14 1.81
C GLY A 8 16.40 0.48 0.89
N TRP A 9 15.67 1.51 1.32
CA TRP A 9 14.70 2.15 0.44
C TRP A 9 15.40 2.98 -0.65
N PRO A 10 15.02 2.84 -1.93
CA PRO A 10 15.54 3.71 -2.98
C PRO A 10 15.24 5.17 -2.63
N THR A 11 16.27 6.02 -2.66
CA THR A 11 16.23 7.46 -2.31
C THR A 11 15.22 8.26 -3.13
N LYS A 12 14.69 7.67 -4.21
CA LYS A 12 13.62 8.23 -5.02
C LYS A 12 12.44 7.26 -5.00
N MET A 13 11.36 7.67 -4.33
CA MET A 13 10.06 7.01 -4.53
C MET A 13 9.74 7.02 -6.02
N PRO A 14 9.21 5.91 -6.58
CA PRO A 14 8.70 5.95 -7.95
C PRO A 14 7.75 7.14 -8.09
N VAL A 15 7.92 7.90 -9.16
CA VAL A 15 7.20 9.16 -9.35
C VAL A 15 5.74 8.82 -9.65
N GLY A 16 4.83 9.12 -8.72
CA GLY A 16 3.40 8.85 -8.84
C GLY A 16 2.90 7.69 -7.96
N HIS A 17 1.58 7.47 -7.99
CA HIS A 17 0.95 6.41 -7.18
C HIS A 17 1.30 5.01 -7.72
N ILE A 18 1.60 4.10 -6.81
CA ILE A 18 1.87 2.67 -7.08
C ILE A 18 0.76 1.83 -6.47
N ALA A 19 0.40 0.74 -7.15
CA ALA A 19 -0.46 -0.31 -6.61
C ALA A 19 0.28 -1.65 -6.62
N TYR A 20 0.05 -2.47 -5.59
CA TYR A 20 0.42 -3.87 -5.60
C TYR A 20 -0.82 -4.70 -5.94
N VAL A 21 -0.82 -5.39 -7.07
CA VAL A 21 -1.96 -6.18 -7.54
C VAL A 21 -1.47 -7.44 -8.25
N ASN A 22 -2.08 -8.58 -7.95
CA ASN A 22 -1.75 -9.89 -8.56
C ASN A 22 -0.24 -10.23 -8.51
N GLY A 23 0.41 -9.96 -7.36
CA GLY A 23 1.82 -10.30 -7.14
C GLY A 23 2.84 -9.30 -7.70
N ARG A 24 2.42 -8.09 -8.11
CA ARG A 24 3.27 -7.14 -8.83
C ARG A 24 3.05 -5.69 -8.38
N TYR A 25 4.14 -4.94 -8.27
CA TYR A 25 4.10 -3.48 -8.15
C TYR A 25 3.95 -2.84 -9.54
N LEU A 26 2.92 -2.01 -9.73
CA LEU A 26 2.62 -1.32 -10.98
C LEU A 26 2.31 0.16 -10.73
N PRO A 27 2.57 1.07 -11.69
CA PRO A 27 1.96 2.39 -11.68
C PRO A 27 0.44 2.28 -11.58
N LEU A 28 -0.21 3.08 -10.72
CA LEU A 28 -1.65 2.98 -10.46
C LEU A 28 -2.49 3.04 -11.75
N ALA A 29 -2.09 3.88 -12.72
CA ALA A 29 -2.75 4.00 -14.03
C ALA A 29 -2.74 2.71 -14.88
N ARG A 30 -1.94 1.71 -14.50
CA ARG A 30 -1.85 0.39 -15.16
C ARG A 30 -2.36 -0.75 -14.29
N ALA A 31 -2.78 -0.45 -13.06
CA ALA A 31 -3.33 -1.46 -12.15
C ALA A 31 -4.77 -1.80 -12.55
N GLY A 32 -5.17 -3.06 -12.37
CA GLY A 32 -6.51 -3.53 -12.67
C GLY A 32 -6.86 -4.77 -11.85
N VAL A 33 -8.13 -4.85 -11.46
CA VAL A 33 -8.76 -6.02 -10.82
C VAL A 33 -9.67 -6.73 -11.81
N HIS A 34 -10.01 -7.98 -11.55
CA HIS A 34 -10.94 -8.72 -12.41
C HIS A 34 -12.36 -8.13 -12.31
N ILE A 35 -13.12 -8.14 -13.41
CA ILE A 35 -14.49 -7.57 -13.41
C ILE A 35 -15.47 -8.38 -12.55
N GLU A 36 -15.15 -9.64 -12.29
CA GLU A 36 -15.90 -10.54 -11.41
C GLU A 36 -15.36 -10.56 -9.98
N ASP A 37 -14.48 -9.61 -9.62
CA ASP A 37 -14.07 -9.45 -8.23
C ASP A 37 -15.28 -9.13 -7.35
N ARG A 38 -15.43 -9.87 -6.24
CA ARG A 38 -16.60 -9.80 -5.36
C ARG A 38 -16.65 -8.48 -4.59
N ALA A 39 -15.49 -7.95 -4.19
CA ALA A 39 -15.42 -6.65 -3.51
C ALA A 39 -15.88 -5.52 -4.45
N LEU A 40 -15.62 -5.66 -5.77
CA LEU A 40 -16.16 -4.75 -6.77
C LEU A 40 -17.67 -4.96 -7.00
N GLN A 41 -18.11 -6.20 -7.23
CA GLN A 41 -19.50 -6.48 -7.63
C GLN A 41 -20.52 -6.29 -6.51
N PHE A 42 -20.14 -6.60 -5.27
CA PHE A 42 -21.06 -6.65 -4.13
C PHE A 42 -20.68 -5.69 -3.02
N ALA A 43 -19.69 -4.80 -3.24
CA ALA A 43 -19.10 -3.96 -2.20
C ALA A 43 -18.61 -4.78 -0.98
N ASP A 44 -18.27 -6.06 -1.21
CA ASP A 44 -17.92 -7.02 -0.16
C ASP A 44 -16.41 -7.02 0.15
N GLY A 45 -15.83 -5.83 0.21
CA GLY A 45 -14.43 -5.59 0.55
C GLY A 45 -14.32 -4.75 1.82
N ILE A 46 -13.36 -5.09 2.67
CA ILE A 46 -12.93 -4.24 3.79
C ILE A 46 -11.60 -3.62 3.38
N TYR A 47 -11.42 -2.33 3.67
CA TYR A 47 -10.19 -1.62 3.41
C TYR A 47 -9.80 -0.79 4.64
N GLU A 48 -8.51 -0.47 4.73
CA GLU A 48 -7.94 0.39 5.76
C GLU A 48 -6.96 1.38 5.10
N VAL A 49 -6.70 2.51 5.75
CA VAL A 49 -5.79 3.54 5.25
C VAL A 49 -4.80 3.92 6.34
N VAL A 50 -3.52 3.68 6.06
CA VAL A 50 -2.45 4.00 6.99
C VAL A 50 -1.62 5.18 6.48
N GLY A 51 -1.38 6.15 7.36
CA GLY A 51 -0.53 7.29 7.07
C GLY A 51 0.95 6.92 7.11
N VAL A 52 1.75 7.58 6.26
CA VAL A 52 3.22 7.49 6.30
C VAL A 52 3.79 8.89 6.43
N LEU A 53 4.59 9.12 7.47
CA LEU A 53 5.27 10.38 7.72
C LEU A 53 6.77 10.12 7.91
N ASP A 54 7.61 10.82 7.17
CA ASP A 54 9.08 10.67 7.22
C ASP A 54 9.57 9.22 7.03
N GLY A 55 8.83 8.43 6.24
CA GLY A 55 9.13 7.02 5.98
C GLY A 55 8.73 6.06 7.09
N LEU A 56 8.02 6.55 8.12
CA LEU A 56 7.47 5.76 9.21
C LEU A 56 5.97 5.58 9.04
N VAL A 57 5.48 4.38 9.30
CA VAL A 57 4.05 4.03 9.31
C VAL A 57 3.44 4.55 10.62
N LEU A 58 2.34 5.29 10.53
CA LEU A 58 1.65 5.83 11.69
C LEU A 58 0.67 4.79 12.26
N ASP A 59 0.69 4.59 13.58
CA ASP A 59 -0.25 3.75 14.34
C ASP A 59 -0.50 2.35 13.75
N GLU A 60 0.54 1.73 13.17
CA GLU A 60 0.46 0.48 12.39
C GLU A 60 -0.33 -0.64 13.08
N GLU A 61 -0.08 -0.87 14.38
CA GLU A 61 -0.73 -1.91 15.17
C GLU A 61 -2.26 -1.73 15.19
N HIS A 62 -2.75 -0.50 15.37
CA HIS A 62 -4.19 -0.21 15.40
C HIS A 62 -4.88 -0.35 14.04
N HIS A 63 -4.12 -0.35 12.94
CA HIS A 63 -4.66 -0.55 11.59
C HIS A 63 -4.58 -2.01 11.12
N LEU A 64 -3.71 -2.83 11.72
CA LEU A 64 -3.47 -4.23 11.29
C LEU A 64 -4.10 -5.29 12.19
N ASP A 65 -4.42 -4.94 13.45
CA ASP A 65 -5.06 -5.83 14.42
C ASP A 65 -6.59 -5.79 14.36
#